data_AF-A0A2M6XYS3-F1
#
_entry.id   AF-A0A2M6XYS3-F1
#
_cell.length_a   1.000
_cell.length_b   1.000
_cell.length_c   1.000
_cell.angle_alpha   90.00
_cell.angle_beta   90.00
_cell.angle_gamma   90.00
#
_symmetry.space_group_name_H-M   'P 1'
#
loop_
_entity.id
_entity.type
_entity.pdbx_description
1 polymer ?
#
loop_
_entity_poly.entity_id
_entity_poly.type
_entity_poly.pdbx_seq_one_letter_code
_entity_poly.pdbx_strand_id
1 'polypeptide(L)'
;LIPFYLLLRQYVVGFPALRADGLLWTAANTLLKLPKIVFLYLGNSLFPFNLYSHRAQPGFGADTALYFLALYAGIAAALLRRHRTALFLALWYLAALAPKFPLLISPRNDYMLDHWVYPCNFALFLGLGLLYEKLSGTGAAAKKLSAAVLAALLVFYIYEGNLNTAQRGSSLKIYRHTLEHTVSYQAMHNLAREYYLLGDD
;
A
#
# COMPACT_ATOMS: atom_id res chain seq x y z
N LEU A 1 10.06 -17.08 -24.72
CA LEU A 1 11.30 -16.36 -24.35
C LEU A 1 11.13 -15.46 -23.12
N ILE A 2 10.15 -14.54 -23.10
CA ILE A 2 9.93 -13.63 -21.95
C ILE A 2 9.66 -14.37 -20.62
N PRO A 3 8.80 -15.41 -20.54
CA PRO A 3 8.57 -16.11 -19.27
C PRO A 3 9.81 -16.82 -18.73
N PHE A 4 10.61 -17.41 -19.62
CA PHE A 4 11.86 -18.08 -19.29
C PHE A 4 12.93 -17.10 -18.81
N TYR A 5 13.07 -15.95 -19.50
CA TYR A 5 13.96 -14.87 -19.05
C TYR A 5 13.57 -14.33 -17.66
N LEU A 6 12.26 -14.14 -17.41
CA LEU A 6 11.78 -13.68 -16.11
C LEU A 6 12.04 -14.71 -15.00
N LEU A 7 11.86 -16.00 -15.28
CA LEU A 7 12.19 -17.10 -14.35
C LEU A 7 13.69 -17.17 -14.07
N LEU A 8 14.53 -17.11 -15.11
CA LEU A 8 15.98 -17.15 -14.96
C LEU A 8 16.50 -15.92 -14.20
N ARG A 9 15.95 -14.74 -14.49
CA ARG A 9 16.26 -13.51 -13.75
C ARG A 9 15.86 -13.63 -12.29
N GLN A 10 14.69 -14.20 -11.99
CA GLN A 10 14.28 -14.45 -10.60
C GLN A 10 15.21 -15.44 -9.90
N TYR A 11 15.64 -16.50 -10.59
CA TYR A 11 16.60 -17.47 -10.05
C TYR A 11 17.96 -16.83 -9.75
N VAL A 12 18.52 -16.07 -10.70
CA VAL A 12 19.83 -15.38 -10.57
C VAL A 12 19.80 -14.27 -9.51
N VAL A 13 18.71 -13.51 -9.43
CA VAL A 13 18.51 -12.46 -8.41
C VAL A 13 18.20 -13.07 -7.04
N GLY A 14 18.16 -14.40 -6.92
CA GLY A 14 18.03 -15.11 -5.64
C GLY A 14 16.64 -14.98 -5.02
N PHE A 15 15.59 -15.02 -5.83
CA PHE A 15 14.22 -15.05 -5.33
C PHE A 15 14.01 -16.33 -4.51
N PRO A 16 13.64 -16.24 -3.22
CA PRO A 16 13.59 -17.42 -2.35
C PRO A 16 12.58 -18.48 -2.81
N ALA A 17 11.53 -18.09 -3.52
CA ALA A 17 10.50 -18.98 -4.03
C ALA A 17 11.01 -20.08 -4.98
N LEU A 18 12.21 -19.93 -5.55
CA LEU A 18 12.84 -20.91 -6.45
C LEU A 18 13.86 -21.82 -5.75
N ARG A 19 14.02 -21.69 -4.42
CA ARG A 19 14.81 -22.62 -3.58
C ARG A 19 13.86 -23.64 -2.91
N ALA A 20 14.30 -24.89 -2.80
CA ALA A 20 13.48 -26.02 -2.32
C ALA A 20 12.93 -25.82 -0.88
N ASP A 21 13.66 -25.06 -0.08
CA ASP A 21 13.42 -24.64 1.30
C ASP A 21 12.73 -23.27 1.40
N GLY A 22 12.69 -22.51 0.31
CA GLY A 22 12.23 -21.13 0.29
C GLY A 22 10.76 -20.95 -0.03
N LEU A 23 10.06 -21.91 -0.65
CA LEU A 23 8.64 -21.74 -1.01
C LEU A 23 7.74 -21.66 0.23
N LEU A 24 7.94 -22.55 1.20
CA LEU A 24 7.14 -22.62 2.43
C LEU A 24 7.44 -21.43 3.35
N TRP A 25 8.72 -21.05 3.44
CA TRP A 25 9.15 -19.83 4.13
C TRP A 25 8.58 -18.57 3.46
N THR A 26 8.59 -18.51 2.12
CA THR A 26 8.03 -17.40 1.34
C THR A 26 6.51 -17.32 1.52
N ALA A 27 5.80 -18.44 1.45
CA ALA A 27 4.36 -18.51 1.68
C ALA A 27 3.99 -18.11 3.11
N ALA A 28 4.73 -18.59 4.12
CA ALA A 28 4.55 -18.20 5.51
C ALA A 28 4.79 -16.70 5.71
N ASN A 29 5.90 -16.15 5.20
CA ASN A 29 6.16 -14.71 5.26
C ASN A 29 5.12 -13.89 4.51
N THR A 30 4.60 -14.40 3.38
CA THR A 30 3.52 -13.78 2.62
C THR A 30 2.28 -13.64 3.46
N LEU A 31 1.81 -14.76 3.98
CA LEU A 31 0.60 -14.79 4.78
C LEU A 31 0.77 -13.93 6.02
N LEU A 32 1.96 -13.95 6.65
CA LEU A 32 2.25 -13.21 7.88
C LEU A 32 2.42 -11.69 7.70
N LYS A 33 2.95 -11.20 6.57
CA LYS A 33 3.09 -9.74 6.35
C LYS A 33 1.87 -9.12 5.68
N LEU A 34 1.16 -9.89 4.87
CA LEU A 34 0.14 -9.37 3.97
C LEU A 34 -0.97 -8.60 4.70
N PRO A 35 -1.53 -9.07 5.83
CA PRO A 35 -2.57 -8.32 6.54
C PRO A 35 -2.08 -6.94 6.97
N LYS A 36 -0.88 -6.86 7.56
CA LYS A 36 -0.29 -5.59 8.00
C LYS A 36 -0.05 -4.65 6.82
N ILE A 37 0.46 -5.18 5.69
CA ILE A 37 0.65 -4.42 4.46
C ILE A 37 -0.68 -3.89 3.90
N VAL A 38 -1.73 -4.72 3.86
CA VAL A 38 -3.06 -4.31 3.40
C VAL A 38 -3.60 -3.18 4.28
N PHE A 39 -3.51 -3.31 5.61
CA PHE A 39 -3.95 -2.26 6.52
C PHE A 39 -3.14 -0.97 6.40
N LEU A 40 -1.82 -1.05 6.23
CA LEU A 40 -0.99 0.12 6.01
C LEU A 40 -1.34 0.82 4.69
N TYR A 41 -1.56 0.06 3.61
CA TYR A 41 -2.01 0.65 2.36
C TYR A 41 -3.40 1.28 2.46
N LEU A 42 -4.36 0.61 3.12
CA LEU A 42 -5.69 1.19 3.37
C LEU A 42 -5.58 2.48 4.20
N GLY A 43 -4.76 2.46 5.26
CA GLY A 43 -4.49 3.61 6.10
C GLY A 43 -3.91 4.77 5.29
N ASN A 44 -2.85 4.52 4.51
CA ASN A 44 -2.21 5.55 3.69
C ASN A 44 -3.16 6.10 2.60
N SER A 45 -4.03 5.26 2.03
CA SER A 45 -5.02 5.70 1.04
C SER A 45 -6.15 6.53 1.65
N LEU A 46 -6.54 6.26 2.90
CA LEU A 46 -7.61 6.98 3.62
C LEU A 46 -7.11 8.22 4.37
N PHE A 47 -5.85 8.20 4.77
CA PHE A 47 -5.19 9.20 5.59
C PHE A 47 -3.82 9.47 4.98
N PRO A 48 -3.74 10.32 3.93
CA PRO A 48 -2.53 10.57 3.16
C PRO A 48 -1.50 11.44 3.93
N PHE A 49 -1.38 11.28 5.24
CA PHE A 49 -0.38 11.96 6.04
C PHE A 49 1.00 11.35 5.79
N ASN A 50 2.00 12.18 5.54
CA ASN A 50 3.39 11.74 5.36
C ASN A 50 3.52 10.65 4.27
N LEU A 51 2.98 10.90 3.07
CA LEU A 51 3.18 9.99 1.94
C LEU A 51 4.62 10.09 1.42
N TYR A 52 5.30 8.97 1.24
CA TYR A 52 6.63 8.93 0.62
C TYR A 52 6.74 7.66 -0.22
N SER A 53 7.32 7.78 -1.43
CA SER A 53 7.17 6.77 -2.48
C SER A 53 7.77 5.43 -2.11
N HIS A 54 8.75 5.43 -1.21
CA HIS A 54 9.61 4.29 -0.93
C HIS A 54 9.53 3.95 0.54
N ARG A 55 8.36 3.51 1.00
CA ARG A 55 8.17 3.14 2.40
C ARG A 55 8.79 1.79 2.70
N ALA A 56 9.46 1.63 3.85
CA ALA A 56 9.90 0.30 4.25
C ALA A 56 8.69 -0.61 4.49
N GLN A 57 8.83 -1.87 4.09
CA GLN A 57 7.90 -2.89 4.50
C GLN A 57 7.91 -3.00 6.04
N PRO A 58 6.74 -3.20 6.65
CA PRO A 58 6.67 -3.38 8.08
C PRO A 58 7.42 -4.65 8.50
N GLY A 59 8.18 -4.55 9.59
CA GLY A 59 8.71 -5.71 10.29
C GLY A 59 7.61 -6.54 10.97
N PHE A 60 7.98 -7.75 11.38
CA PHE A 60 7.13 -8.58 12.24
C PHE A 60 7.20 -8.07 13.68
N GLY A 61 6.04 -7.90 14.29
CA GLY A 61 5.91 -7.54 15.70
C GLY A 61 4.68 -8.19 16.32
N ALA A 62 4.52 -8.04 17.63
CA ALA A 62 3.33 -8.51 18.34
C ALA A 62 2.04 -7.87 17.80
N ASP A 63 2.14 -6.66 17.26
CA ASP A 63 1.05 -5.93 16.60
C ASP A 63 0.53 -6.64 15.34
N THR A 64 1.36 -7.43 14.66
CA THR A 64 0.96 -8.21 13.48
C THR A 64 -0.26 -9.08 13.77
N ALA A 65 -0.37 -9.66 14.98
CA ALA A 65 -1.51 -10.50 15.35
C ALA A 65 -2.85 -9.72 15.34
N LEU A 66 -2.82 -8.43 15.69
CA LEU A 66 -4.00 -7.57 15.67
C LEU A 66 -4.48 -7.30 14.24
N TYR A 67 -3.56 -7.04 13.31
CA TYR A 67 -3.88 -6.87 11.88
C TYR A 67 -4.47 -8.15 11.27
N PHE A 68 -3.95 -9.30 11.67
CA PHE A 68 -4.53 -10.60 11.32
C PHE A 68 -5.95 -10.72 11.81
N LEU A 69 -6.17 -10.56 13.12
CA LEU A 69 -7.48 -10.69 13.72
C LEU A 69 -8.48 -9.75 13.05
N ALA A 70 -8.10 -8.50 12.80
CA ALA A 70 -8.94 -7.51 12.14
C ALA A 70 -9.30 -7.91 10.70
N LEU A 71 -8.33 -8.38 9.91
CA LEU A 71 -8.59 -8.80 8.52
C LEU A 71 -9.55 -9.99 8.47
N TYR A 72 -9.24 -11.05 9.22
CA TYR A 72 -10.03 -12.27 9.20
C TYR A 72 -11.41 -12.09 9.85
N ALA A 73 -11.52 -11.30 10.91
CA ALA A 73 -12.81 -10.92 11.50
C ALA A 73 -13.65 -10.12 10.49
N GLY A 74 -13.05 -9.19 9.75
CA GLY A 74 -13.74 -8.44 8.69
C GLY A 74 -14.26 -9.35 7.58
N ILE A 75 -13.43 -10.26 7.07
CA ILE A 75 -13.82 -11.24 6.05
C ILE A 75 -14.93 -12.16 6.58
N ALA A 76 -14.75 -12.72 7.79
CA ALA A 76 -15.74 -13.60 8.41
C ALA A 76 -17.08 -12.88 8.62
N ALA A 77 -17.07 -11.64 9.10
CA ALA A 77 -18.28 -10.83 9.27
C ALA A 77 -18.98 -10.56 7.93
N ALA A 78 -18.22 -10.27 6.87
CA ALA A 78 -18.77 -10.06 5.53
C ALA A 78 -19.39 -11.34 4.95
N LEU A 79 -18.75 -12.49 5.15
CA LEU A 79 -19.25 -13.80 4.74
C LEU A 79 -20.53 -14.20 5.51
N LEU A 80 -20.50 -14.09 6.84
CA LEU A 80 -21.64 -14.44 7.71
C LEU A 80 -22.87 -13.60 7.41
N ARG A 81 -22.67 -12.30 7.15
CA ARG A 81 -23.76 -11.38 6.78
C ARG A 81 -24.12 -11.41 5.29
N ARG A 82 -23.45 -12.25 4.49
CA ARG A 82 -23.65 -12.39 3.03
C ARG A 82 -23.61 -11.05 2.30
N HIS A 83 -22.77 -10.11 2.75
CA HIS A 83 -22.62 -8.81 2.11
C HIS A 83 -21.81 -8.94 0.82
N ARG A 84 -22.48 -9.31 -0.26
CA ARG A 84 -21.88 -9.51 -1.59
C ARG A 84 -21.03 -8.33 -2.03
N THR A 85 -21.49 -7.10 -1.77
CA THR A 85 -20.75 -5.88 -2.09
C THR A 85 -19.44 -5.78 -1.30
N ALA A 86 -19.45 -6.00 0.01
CA ALA A 86 -18.24 -5.95 0.84
C ALA A 86 -17.22 -7.01 0.40
N LEU A 87 -17.70 -8.22 0.08
CA LEU A 87 -16.87 -9.30 -0.45
C LEU A 87 -16.28 -8.95 -1.81
N PHE A 88 -17.08 -8.38 -2.72
CA PHE A 88 -16.60 -7.91 -4.02
C PHE A 88 -15.49 -6.87 -3.88
N LEU A 89 -15.68 -5.85 -3.02
CA LEU A 89 -14.67 -4.81 -2.81
C LEU A 89 -13.39 -5.37 -2.20
N ALA A 90 -13.50 -6.27 -1.22
CA ALA A 90 -12.35 -6.91 -0.60
C ALA A 90 -11.59 -7.81 -1.59
N LEU A 91 -12.31 -8.63 -2.36
CA LEU A 91 -11.73 -9.51 -3.38
C LEU A 91 -11.08 -8.70 -4.51
N TRP A 92 -11.71 -7.60 -4.94
CA TRP A 92 -11.12 -6.70 -5.94
C TRP A 92 -9.82 -6.10 -5.43
N TYR A 93 -9.81 -5.58 -4.19
CA TYR A 93 -8.62 -5.01 -3.58
C TYR A 93 -7.46 -6.02 -3.54
N LEU A 94 -7.74 -7.24 -3.05
CA LEU A 94 -6.74 -8.30 -2.98
C LEU A 94 -6.30 -8.78 -4.37
N ALA A 95 -7.21 -8.92 -5.32
CA ALA A 95 -6.89 -9.33 -6.70
C ALA A 95 -6.01 -8.29 -7.41
N ALA A 96 -6.29 -7.00 -7.21
CA ALA A 96 -5.49 -5.91 -7.76
C ALA A 96 -4.08 -5.84 -7.13
N LEU A 97 -3.95 -6.22 -5.85
CA LEU A 97 -2.68 -6.25 -5.13
C LEU A 97 -1.88 -7.54 -5.40
N ALA A 98 -2.55 -8.64 -5.73
CA ALA A 98 -1.95 -9.97 -5.87
C ALA A 98 -0.70 -10.03 -6.77
N PRO A 99 -0.63 -9.34 -7.94
CA PRO A 99 0.57 -9.35 -8.77
C PRO A 99 1.82 -8.77 -8.08
N LYS A 100 1.64 -8.02 -6.98
CA LYS A 100 2.71 -7.35 -6.22
C LYS A 100 3.10 -8.16 -4.99
N PHE A 101 2.35 -9.20 -4.63
CA PHE A 101 2.71 -10.07 -3.50
C PHE A 101 4.13 -10.61 -3.61
N PRO A 102 4.62 -11.12 -4.77
CA PRO A 102 6.00 -11.58 -4.88
C PRO A 102 7.03 -10.50 -4.49
N LEU A 103 6.77 -9.24 -4.84
CA LEU A 103 7.65 -8.14 -4.48
C LEU A 103 7.53 -7.79 -2.99
N LEU A 104 6.31 -7.78 -2.45
CA LEU A 104 6.02 -7.46 -1.05
C LEU A 104 6.51 -8.50 -0.03
N ILE A 105 6.93 -9.68 -0.50
CA ILE A 105 7.35 -10.81 0.34
C ILE A 105 8.82 -11.15 0.13
N SER A 106 9.44 -10.56 -0.90
CA SER A 106 10.84 -10.77 -1.20
C SER A 106 11.67 -10.16 -0.08
N PRO A 107 12.53 -10.94 0.60
CA PRO A 107 13.45 -10.41 1.61
C PRO A 107 14.50 -9.45 1.03
N ARG A 108 14.57 -9.30 -0.30
CA ARG A 108 15.43 -8.32 -0.98
C ARG A 108 14.71 -7.03 -1.35
N ASN A 109 13.39 -7.01 -1.23
CA ASN A 109 12.62 -5.80 -1.46
C ASN A 109 12.22 -5.22 -0.11
N ASP A 110 12.92 -4.17 0.29
CA ASP A 110 12.58 -3.47 1.52
C ASP A 110 11.40 -2.51 1.31
N TYR A 111 10.92 -2.31 0.08
CA TYR A 111 9.94 -1.26 -0.22
C TYR A 111 8.51 -1.73 -0.40
N MET A 112 7.62 -0.82 -0.01
CA MET A 112 6.19 -0.79 -0.25
C MET A 112 5.92 0.52 -0.99
N LEU A 113 5.67 0.44 -2.30
CA LEU A 113 5.54 1.63 -3.14
C LEU A 113 4.08 2.08 -3.22
N ASP A 114 3.82 3.36 -2.93
CA ASP A 114 2.44 3.91 -2.88
C ASP A 114 1.66 3.68 -4.19
N HIS A 115 2.34 3.75 -5.35
CA HIS A 115 1.69 3.58 -6.65
C HIS A 115 1.23 2.14 -6.94
N TRP A 116 1.69 1.14 -6.16
CA TRP A 116 1.26 -0.24 -6.33
C TRP A 116 -0.22 -0.45 -5.98
N VAL A 117 -0.77 0.41 -5.13
CA VAL A 117 -2.18 0.32 -4.70
C VAL A 117 -3.14 1.21 -5.46
N TYR A 118 -2.69 1.98 -6.47
CA TYR A 118 -3.60 2.79 -7.27
C TYR A 118 -4.75 1.98 -7.90
N PRO A 119 -4.52 0.77 -8.46
CA PRO A 119 -5.63 -0.06 -8.95
C PRO A 119 -6.51 -0.63 -7.81
N CYS A 120 -5.92 -0.84 -6.63
CA CYS A 120 -6.64 -1.34 -5.46
C CYS A 120 -7.59 -0.27 -4.89
N ASN A 121 -7.16 0.99 -4.95
CA ASN A 121 -7.91 2.15 -4.46
C ASN A 121 -9.25 2.35 -5.19
N PHE A 122 -9.43 1.79 -6.39
CA PHE A 122 -10.75 1.76 -7.03
C PHE A 122 -11.82 1.14 -6.13
N ALA A 123 -11.56 -0.03 -5.54
CA ALA A 123 -12.51 -0.69 -4.63
C ALA A 123 -12.72 0.12 -3.34
N LEU A 124 -11.65 0.75 -2.84
CA LEU A 124 -11.75 1.61 -1.67
C LEU A 124 -12.70 2.80 -1.92
N PHE A 125 -12.46 3.55 -3.00
CA PHE A 125 -13.27 4.72 -3.35
C PHE A 125 -14.69 4.36 -3.75
N LEU A 126 -14.90 3.22 -4.42
CA LEU A 126 -16.24 2.70 -4.68
C LEU A 126 -16.98 2.40 -3.36
N GLY A 127 -16.32 1.77 -2.41
CA GLY A 127 -16.87 1.51 -1.07
C GLY A 127 -17.22 2.79 -0.31
N LEU A 128 -16.34 3.80 -0.36
CA LEU A 128 -16.60 5.12 0.23
C LEU A 128 -17.77 5.82 -0.45
N GLY A 129 -17.91 5.72 -1.77
CA GLY A 129 -19.04 6.27 -2.51
C GLY A 129 -20.38 5.65 -2.10
N LEU A 130 -20.43 4.32 -1.95
CA LEU A 130 -21.63 3.63 -1.46
C LEU A 130 -21.95 3.97 -0.01
N LEU A 131 -20.92 4.13 0.83
CA LEU A 131 -21.09 4.58 2.21
C LEU A 131 -21.63 6.01 2.25
N TYR A 132 -21.08 6.89 1.41
CA TYR A 132 -21.54 8.27 1.26
C TYR A 132 -23.01 8.33 0.84
N GLU A 133 -23.42 7.56 -0.18
CA GLU A 133 -24.82 7.46 -0.60
C GLU A 133 -25.74 7.11 0.58
N LYS A 134 -25.38 6.07 1.33
CA LYS A 134 -26.15 5.62 2.49
C LYS A 134 -26.21 6.66 3.62
N LEU A 135 -25.11 7.38 3.86
CA LEU A 135 -25.02 8.39 4.93
C LEU A 135 -25.63 9.74 4.52
N SER A 136 -25.72 10.04 3.22
CA SER A 136 -26.22 11.32 2.72
C SER A 136 -27.69 11.58 3.03
N GLY A 137 -28.44 10.55 3.41
CA GLY A 137 -29.82 10.64 3.87
C GLY A 137 -30.77 11.20 2.80
N THR A 138 -32.06 11.24 3.13
CA THR A 138 -33.09 11.79 2.22
C THR A 138 -33.37 13.26 2.47
N GLY A 139 -33.12 13.75 3.69
CA GLY A 139 -33.39 15.13 4.10
C GLY A 139 -32.41 16.16 3.55
N ALA A 140 -32.90 17.36 3.23
CA ALA A 140 -32.07 18.44 2.68
C ALA A 140 -30.90 18.84 3.59
N ALA A 141 -31.07 18.80 4.91
CA ALA A 141 -30.01 19.10 5.87
C ALA A 141 -28.89 18.05 5.85
N ALA A 142 -29.24 16.76 5.83
CA ALA A 142 -28.28 15.66 5.74
C ALA A 142 -27.47 15.73 4.45
N LYS A 143 -28.14 15.98 3.32
CA LYS A 143 -27.47 16.15 2.01
C LYS A 143 -26.48 17.32 2.01
N LYS A 144 -26.87 18.47 2.57
CA LYS A 144 -25.97 19.64 2.69
C LYS A 144 -24.76 19.34 3.58
N LEU A 145 -24.97 18.67 4.71
CA LEU A 145 -23.89 18.29 5.61
C LEU A 145 -22.92 17.31 4.94
N SER A 146 -23.43 16.26 4.29
CA SER A 146 -22.60 15.28 3.59
C SER A 146 -21.83 15.94 2.44
N ALA A 147 -22.45 16.83 1.67
CA ALA A 147 -21.75 17.59 0.63
C ALA A 147 -20.64 18.48 1.21
N ALA A 148 -20.88 19.15 2.35
CA ALA A 148 -19.87 19.95 3.02
C ALA A 148 -18.69 19.10 3.53
N VAL A 149 -18.96 17.91 4.09
CA VAL A 149 -17.92 16.96 4.52
C VAL A 149 -17.10 16.48 3.32
N LEU A 150 -17.76 16.12 2.21
CA LEU A 150 -17.08 15.70 0.99
C LEU A 150 -16.20 16.84 0.42
N ALA A 151 -16.71 18.06 0.40
CA ALA A 151 -15.95 19.23 -0.04
C ALA A 151 -14.72 19.47 0.85
N ALA A 152 -14.88 19.38 2.18
CA ALA A 152 -13.77 19.50 3.12
C ALA A 152 -12.72 18.40 2.91
N LEU A 153 -13.13 17.15 2.71
CA LEU A 153 -12.23 16.06 2.38
C LEU A 153 -11.49 16.32 1.06
N LEU A 154 -12.19 16.76 0.00
CA LEU A 154 -11.55 17.08 -1.27
C LEU A 154 -10.47 18.17 -1.12
N VAL A 155 -10.79 19.25 -0.41
CA VAL A 155 -9.82 20.33 -0.12
C VAL A 155 -8.62 19.78 0.66
N PHE A 156 -8.87 18.97 1.68
CA PHE A 156 -7.82 18.32 2.47
C PHE A 156 -6.90 17.44 1.59
N TYR A 157 -7.44 16.56 0.76
CA TYR A 157 -6.65 15.70 -0.13
C TYR A 157 -5.87 16.49 -1.19
N ILE A 158 -6.47 17.56 -1.74
CA ILE A 158 -5.77 18.44 -2.68
C ILE A 158 -4.60 19.13 -1.98
N TYR A 159 -4.79 19.64 -0.77
CA TYR A 159 -3.76 20.28 0.02
C TYR A 159 -2.60 19.31 0.34
N GLU A 160 -2.91 18.14 0.90
CA GLU A 160 -1.91 17.10 1.19
C GLU A 160 -1.17 16.65 -0.08
N GLY A 161 -1.88 16.48 -1.20
CA GLY A 161 -1.27 16.15 -2.48
C GLY A 161 -0.24 17.18 -2.94
N ASN A 162 -0.56 18.47 -2.85
CA ASN A 162 0.35 19.56 -3.22
C ASN A 162 1.56 19.65 -2.30
N LEU A 163 1.36 19.54 -0.97
CA LEU A 163 2.46 19.47 -0.01
C LEU A 163 3.41 18.32 -0.34
N ASN A 164 2.84 17.15 -0.65
CA ASN A 164 3.61 15.97 -0.96
C ASN A 164 4.45 16.12 -2.24
N THR A 165 3.85 16.70 -3.29
CA THR A 165 4.58 17.01 -4.53
C THR A 165 5.72 17.98 -4.29
N ALA A 166 5.51 19.03 -3.47
CA ALA A 166 6.57 19.99 -3.15
C ALA A 166 7.76 19.34 -2.43
N GLN A 167 7.47 18.40 -1.51
CA GLN A 167 8.48 17.63 -0.77
C GLN A 167 9.19 16.59 -1.63
N ARG A 168 8.60 16.13 -2.73
CA ARG A 168 9.09 14.97 -3.51
C ARG A 168 9.31 15.25 -5.01
N GLY A 169 9.37 16.52 -5.41
CA GLY A 169 9.48 16.92 -6.83
C GLY A 169 10.80 16.57 -7.55
N SER A 170 11.73 15.84 -6.91
CA SER A 170 12.96 15.34 -7.53
C SER A 170 13.42 14.03 -6.89
N SER A 171 14.24 13.25 -7.60
CA SER A 171 14.83 11.99 -7.10
C SER A 171 15.60 12.20 -5.79
N LEU A 172 16.46 13.23 -5.73
CA LEU A 172 17.20 13.60 -4.51
C LEU A 172 16.26 13.82 -3.32
N LYS A 173 15.22 14.66 -3.51
CA LYS A 173 14.24 14.95 -2.46
C LYS A 173 13.46 13.71 -2.05
N ILE A 174 13.09 12.84 -3.00
CA ILE A 174 12.41 11.57 -2.72
C ILE A 174 13.23 10.69 -1.79
N TYR A 175 14.52 10.48 -2.08
CA TYR A 175 15.35 9.62 -1.26
C TYR A 175 15.67 10.25 0.10
N ARG A 176 15.91 11.57 0.15
CA ARG A 176 16.11 12.28 1.43
C ARG A 176 14.87 12.17 2.32
N HIS A 177 13.70 12.50 1.79
CA HIS A 177 12.44 12.44 2.54
C HIS A 177 12.08 11.00 2.94
N THR A 178 12.40 10.01 2.11
CA THR A 178 12.25 8.59 2.49
C THR A 178 13.09 8.23 3.72
N LEU A 179 14.35 8.69 3.76
CA LEU A 179 15.28 8.39 4.85
C LEU A 179 14.96 9.09 6.17
N GLU A 180 14.15 10.16 6.15
CA GLU A 180 13.61 10.80 7.36
C GLU A 180 12.64 9.89 8.12
N HIS A 181 11.98 8.96 7.41
CA HIS A 181 10.94 8.11 7.97
C HIS A 181 11.30 6.63 8.01
N THR A 182 12.36 6.23 7.32
CA THR A 182 12.67 4.83 7.09
C THR A 182 14.16 4.61 6.82
N VAL A 183 14.75 3.64 7.51
CA VAL A 183 16.10 3.17 7.19
C VAL A 183 16.03 2.17 6.03
N SER A 184 16.59 2.51 4.88
CA SER A 184 16.74 1.59 3.75
C SER A 184 18.08 1.75 3.05
N TYR A 185 18.84 0.66 2.92
CA TYR A 185 20.13 0.63 2.23
C TYR A 185 20.00 1.06 0.77
N GLN A 186 18.90 0.68 0.11
CA GLN A 186 18.65 1.08 -1.28
C GLN A 186 18.42 2.59 -1.40
N ALA A 187 17.72 3.22 -0.43
CA ALA A 187 17.51 4.67 -0.44
C ALA A 187 18.81 5.40 -0.16
N MET A 188 19.62 4.92 0.80
CA MET A 188 20.93 5.51 1.08
C MET A 188 21.86 5.44 -0.13
N HIS A 189 21.94 4.27 -0.77
CA HIS A 189 22.74 4.09 -1.97
C HIS A 189 22.27 4.99 -3.12
N ASN A 190 20.96 5.05 -3.37
CA ASN A 190 20.42 5.92 -4.41
C ASN A 190 20.63 7.40 -4.07
N LEU A 191 20.48 7.80 -2.80
CA LEU A 191 20.75 9.17 -2.37
C LEU A 191 22.22 9.54 -2.58
N ALA A 192 23.15 8.66 -2.21
CA ALA A 192 24.58 8.87 -2.45
C ALA A 192 24.90 9.00 -3.95
N ARG A 193 24.27 8.17 -4.80
CA ARG A 193 24.38 8.31 -6.25
C ARG A 193 23.89 9.67 -6.74
N GLU A 194 22.77 10.17 -6.21
CA GLU A 194 22.24 11.47 -6.61
C GLU A 194 23.18 12.62 -6.21
N TYR A 195 23.79 12.59 -5.01
CA TYR A 195 24.80 13.59 -4.63
C TYR A 195 26.03 13.55 -5.55
N TYR A 196 26.55 12.35 -5.83
CA TYR A 196 27.67 12.17 -6.75
C TYR A 196 27.37 12.72 -8.16
N LEU A 197 26.16 12.49 -8.67
CA LEU A 197 25.74 12.99 -9.98
C LEU A 197 25.56 14.52 -10.02
N LEU A 198 25.30 15.15 -8.88
CA LEU A 198 25.17 16.60 -8.75
C LEU A 198 26.53 17.30 -8.57
N GLY A 199 27.59 16.55 -8.25
CA GLY A 199 28.92 17.10 -7.97
C GLY A 199 29.02 17.77 -6.59
N ASP A 200 28.08 17.48 -5.70
CA ASP A 200 28.10 17.89 -4.29
C ASP A 200 28.89 16.82 -3.50
N ASP A 201 30.22 16.89 -3.55
CA ASP A 201 31.15 16.14 -2.68
C ASP A 201 31.64 17.01 -1.51
#